data_AF-A0A4R9LRP7-F1
#
_entry.id   AF-A0A4R9LRP7-F1
#
_cell.length_a   1.000
_cell.length_b   1.000
_cell.length_c   1.000
_cell.angle_alpha   90.00
_cell.angle_beta   90.00
_cell.angle_gamma   90.00
#
_symmetry.space_group_name_H-M   'P 1'
#
loop_
_entity.id
_entity.type
_entity.pdbx_description
1 polymer ?
#
loop_
_entity_poly.entity_id
_entity_poly.type
_entity_poly.pdbx_seq_one_letter_code
_entity_poly.pdbx_strand_id
1 'polypeptide(L)'
;MISPNKIEIPNTIPLSKIYTRTFFQEDSLVSNIRRALQREIPVDIFESRVIPATTIQERIFLSNYYEKRNGINGLVYSLKSIPLKISIETAETILGEANIDEEQKKFLFNLYVLNEEEGKYILKSTVTEADEIKILQMFKQKAFHIRNVEKAMISEILERIPEVPKKDTFFANLYIPPTHKFFSPPNLKHISGMQITEAARQFGIACHHIYGRVPFEGVTFLLQYLNAEFFQYAKLNMPIKMRTILKEVKYNKEKQWNYSSLEITVYQENVEISKISMAATILPLKVYKRLKSGQEEVYEIDPRFRLIDKFKNNISIRDNGKKFVCTIENMSQNGFMVKASGKHPGDLSDKDNLEFFMHFDIAGFVHGKCKLLWVKEDDHNEDTYFAGFGIEEISELDTENLKESIARYGRLIEEREIF
;
A
#
# COMPACT_ATOMS: atom_id res chain seq x y z
N MET A 1 35.32 -23.10 -17.60
CA MET A 1 34.54 -23.36 -16.37
C MET A 1 33.66 -22.14 -16.12
N ILE A 2 32.39 -22.22 -16.51
CA ILE A 2 31.43 -21.14 -16.29
C ILE A 2 30.97 -21.30 -14.84
N SER A 3 31.31 -20.33 -13.99
CA SER A 3 30.79 -20.27 -12.63
C SER A 3 29.27 -20.20 -12.72
N PRO A 4 28.50 -21.12 -12.09
CA PRO A 4 27.05 -21.10 -12.24
C PRO A 4 26.54 -19.80 -11.62
N ASN A 5 25.89 -18.96 -12.44
CA ASN A 5 25.37 -17.65 -12.05
C ASN A 5 24.64 -17.74 -10.70
N LYS A 6 25.26 -17.12 -9.69
CA LYS A 6 24.75 -16.98 -8.32
C LYS A 6 23.46 -16.15 -8.38
N ILE A 7 22.43 -16.52 -7.61
CA ILE A 7 21.25 -15.67 -7.46
C ILE A 7 21.72 -14.31 -6.93
N GLU A 8 21.47 -13.25 -7.70
CA GLU A 8 21.75 -11.89 -7.29
C GLU A 8 20.72 -11.47 -6.24
N ILE A 9 21.19 -11.07 -5.05
CA ILE A 9 20.33 -10.69 -3.95
C ILE A 9 20.25 -9.16 -3.92
N PRO A 10 19.10 -8.54 -4.24
CA PRO A 10 18.96 -7.09 -4.20
C PRO A 10 19.03 -6.56 -2.76
N ASN A 11 19.21 -5.25 -2.61
CA ASN A 11 19.18 -4.60 -1.29
C ASN A 11 17.77 -4.58 -0.67
N THR A 12 16.74 -4.40 -1.51
CA THR A 12 15.33 -4.37 -1.15
C THR A 12 14.49 -4.80 -2.34
N ILE A 13 13.31 -5.36 -2.11
CA ILE A 13 12.32 -5.69 -3.14
C ILE A 13 11.12 -4.75 -2.93
N PRO A 14 11.05 -3.60 -3.63
CA PRO A 14 9.91 -2.70 -3.53
C PRO A 14 8.62 -3.39 -3.97
N LEU A 15 7.51 -3.10 -3.29
CA LEU A 15 6.20 -3.58 -3.70
C LEU A 15 5.85 -2.97 -5.06
N SER A 16 5.48 -3.80 -6.03
CA SER A 16 5.05 -3.35 -7.35
C SER A 16 3.80 -2.47 -7.26
N LYS A 17 3.75 -1.41 -8.07
CA LYS A 17 2.65 -0.42 -8.10
C LYS A 17 1.29 -1.04 -8.41
N ILE A 18 1.26 -2.19 -9.08
CA ILE A 18 0.01 -2.92 -9.37
C ILE A 18 -0.76 -3.29 -8.08
N TYR A 19 -0.06 -3.36 -6.94
CA TYR A 19 -0.64 -3.74 -5.64
C TYR A 19 -1.10 -2.54 -4.80
N THR A 20 -0.82 -1.29 -5.19
CA THR A 20 -1.15 -0.11 -4.37
C THR A 20 -2.54 0.49 -4.67
N ARG A 21 -3.12 0.13 -5.83
CA ARG A 21 -4.46 0.55 -6.31
C ARG A 21 -4.69 2.06 -6.38
N THR A 22 -3.64 2.82 -6.68
CA THR A 22 -3.67 4.28 -6.77
C THR A 22 -3.16 4.72 -8.14
N PHE A 23 -4.03 5.33 -8.95
CA PHE A 23 -3.72 5.77 -10.32
C PHE A 23 -2.56 6.78 -10.42
N PHE A 24 -2.29 7.55 -9.36
CA PHE A 24 -1.29 8.63 -9.35
C PHE A 24 -0.19 8.50 -8.28
N GLN A 25 -0.10 7.38 -7.57
CA GLN A 25 0.95 7.21 -6.57
C GLN A 25 2.23 6.74 -7.26
N GLU A 26 3.18 7.65 -7.41
CA GLU A 26 4.50 7.34 -7.98
C GLU A 26 5.29 6.39 -7.07
N ASP A 27 4.91 6.29 -5.80
CA ASP A 27 5.71 5.65 -4.77
C ASP A 27 4.98 4.51 -4.06
N SER A 28 5.67 3.39 -3.96
CA SER A 28 5.29 2.28 -3.10
C SER A 28 5.93 2.47 -1.74
N LEU A 29 5.14 2.41 -0.66
CA LEU A 29 5.63 2.61 0.71
C LEU A 29 6.03 1.29 1.40
N VAL A 30 6.00 0.19 0.66
CA VAL A 30 6.14 -1.16 1.20
C VAL A 30 7.23 -1.90 0.43
N SER A 31 8.05 -2.68 1.13
CA SER A 31 9.02 -3.57 0.50
C SER A 31 9.13 -4.91 1.23
N ASN A 32 9.76 -5.90 0.58
CA ASN A 32 10.05 -7.23 1.13
C ASN A 32 8.81 -7.92 1.71
N ILE A 33 7.66 -7.79 1.02
CA ILE A 33 6.43 -8.46 1.42
C ILE A 33 6.65 -9.96 1.42
N ARG A 34 6.23 -10.63 2.49
CA ARG A 34 6.35 -12.08 2.63
C ARG A 34 5.32 -12.66 3.58
N ARG A 35 5.12 -13.96 3.50
CA ARG A 35 4.50 -14.75 4.57
C ARG A 35 5.55 -15.11 5.63
N ALA A 36 5.10 -15.45 6.82
CA ALA A 36 5.95 -16.04 7.85
C ALA A 36 6.61 -17.33 7.30
N LEU A 37 7.92 -17.46 7.51
CA LEU A 37 8.67 -18.64 7.08
C LEU A 37 8.43 -19.83 7.98
N GLN A 38 8.44 -21.01 7.36
CA GLN A 38 8.36 -22.30 8.02
C GLN A 38 9.72 -22.60 8.63
N ARG A 39 9.78 -22.69 9.94
CA ARG A 39 11.06 -22.95 10.61
C ARG A 39 11.52 -24.37 10.44
N GLU A 40 10.56 -25.28 10.34
CA GLU A 40 10.80 -26.68 10.08
C GLU A 40 9.85 -27.10 8.96
N ILE A 41 10.41 -27.76 7.96
CA ILE A 41 9.67 -28.39 6.88
C ILE A 41 9.97 -29.89 6.98
N PRO A 42 8.96 -30.76 7.12
CA PRO A 42 9.16 -32.21 7.11
C PRO A 42 10.01 -32.67 5.92
N VAL A 43 10.94 -33.60 6.14
CA VAL A 43 11.87 -34.06 5.09
C VAL A 43 11.15 -34.66 3.90
N ASP A 44 10.08 -35.40 4.13
CA ASP A 44 9.22 -35.94 3.07
C ASP A 44 8.63 -34.82 2.21
N ILE A 45 8.12 -33.74 2.80
CA ILE A 45 7.60 -32.58 2.05
C ILE A 45 8.75 -31.87 1.32
N PHE A 46 9.87 -31.62 1.98
CA PHE A 46 10.98 -30.88 1.38
C PHE A 46 11.57 -31.64 0.18
N GLU A 47 11.84 -32.93 0.32
CA GLU A 47 12.49 -33.73 -0.72
C GLU A 47 11.52 -34.12 -1.84
N SER A 48 10.25 -34.41 -1.54
CA SER A 48 9.28 -34.86 -2.56
C SER A 48 8.48 -33.74 -3.22
N ARG A 49 8.35 -32.56 -2.58
CA ARG A 49 7.55 -31.44 -3.11
C ARG A 49 8.40 -30.21 -3.39
N VAL A 50 9.22 -29.77 -2.42
CA VAL A 50 10.00 -28.52 -2.57
C VAL A 50 11.11 -28.68 -3.59
N ILE A 51 11.92 -29.73 -3.49
CA ILE A 51 13.02 -29.96 -4.43
C ILE A 51 12.48 -30.07 -5.87
N PRO A 52 11.51 -30.95 -6.21
CA PRO A 52 11.04 -31.07 -7.60
C PRO A 52 10.40 -29.79 -8.16
N ALA A 53 9.74 -28.99 -7.34
CA ALA A 53 9.07 -27.75 -7.74
C ALA A 53 10.02 -26.53 -7.84
N THR A 54 11.30 -26.68 -7.52
CA THR A 54 12.29 -25.58 -7.52
C THR A 54 13.38 -25.80 -8.56
N THR A 55 13.90 -24.68 -9.09
CA THR A 55 15.05 -24.69 -9.99
C THR A 55 16.33 -25.07 -9.24
N ILE A 56 17.38 -25.48 -9.96
CA ILE A 56 18.68 -25.82 -9.35
C ILE A 56 19.23 -24.64 -8.52
N GLN A 57 19.09 -23.42 -9.01
CA GLN A 57 19.55 -22.21 -8.33
C GLN A 57 18.77 -21.96 -7.03
N GLU A 58 17.45 -22.11 -7.07
CA GLU A 58 16.59 -21.97 -5.89
C GLU A 58 16.89 -23.04 -4.85
N ARG A 59 17.19 -24.28 -5.26
CA ARG A 59 17.60 -25.36 -4.35
C ARG A 59 18.90 -25.01 -3.62
N ILE A 60 19.90 -24.54 -4.36
CA ILE A 60 21.18 -24.08 -3.78
C ILE A 60 20.92 -22.93 -2.80
N PHE A 61 20.10 -21.96 -3.19
CA PHE A 61 19.74 -20.84 -2.33
C PHE A 61 19.03 -21.31 -1.06
N LEU A 62 18.03 -22.18 -1.15
CA LEU A 62 17.33 -22.75 0.00
C LEU A 62 18.27 -23.54 0.92
N SER A 63 19.22 -24.32 0.38
CA SER A 63 20.19 -25.08 1.18
C SER A 63 21.17 -24.21 1.98
N ASN A 64 21.35 -22.95 1.57
CA ASN A 64 22.13 -21.99 2.38
C ASN A 64 21.39 -21.63 3.67
N TYR A 65 20.06 -21.71 3.67
CA TYR A 65 19.22 -21.29 4.80
C TYR A 65 18.49 -22.44 5.50
N TYR A 66 18.35 -23.61 4.88
CA TYR A 66 17.72 -24.78 5.48
C TYR A 66 18.71 -25.94 5.61
N GLU A 67 18.70 -26.59 6.76
CA GLU A 67 19.55 -27.74 7.08
C GLU A 67 18.74 -28.94 7.51
N LYS A 68 19.05 -30.11 6.94
CA LYS A 68 18.42 -31.38 7.32
C LYS A 68 18.90 -31.81 8.72
N ARG A 69 17.96 -32.14 9.61
CA ARG A 69 18.24 -32.56 10.99
C ARG A 69 17.13 -33.41 11.59
N ASN A 70 17.39 -33.98 12.76
CA ASN A 70 16.34 -34.54 13.62
C ASN A 70 15.59 -33.40 14.33
N GLY A 71 14.31 -33.24 14.02
CA GLY A 71 13.37 -32.41 14.76
C GLY A 71 12.62 -33.22 15.82
N ILE A 72 11.69 -32.56 16.53
CA ILE A 72 10.92 -33.15 17.63
C ILE A 72 10.08 -34.35 17.17
N ASN A 73 9.52 -34.26 15.95
CA ASN A 73 8.60 -35.25 15.38
C ASN A 73 9.23 -36.03 14.21
N GLY A 74 10.56 -36.14 14.16
CA GLY A 74 11.30 -36.82 13.10
C GLY A 74 12.19 -35.89 12.27
N LEU A 75 12.65 -36.38 11.12
CA LEU A 75 13.58 -35.65 10.25
C LEU A 75 12.92 -34.44 9.58
N VAL A 76 13.55 -33.26 9.69
CA VAL A 76 13.07 -31.98 9.14
C VAL A 76 14.21 -31.20 8.47
N TYR A 77 13.87 -30.32 7.54
CA TYR A 77 14.72 -29.21 7.12
C TYR A 77 14.42 -27.98 7.98
N SER A 78 15.42 -27.49 8.71
CA SER A 78 15.28 -26.39 9.66
C SER A 78 15.94 -25.10 9.17
N LEU A 79 15.26 -23.97 9.35
CA LEU A 79 15.77 -22.64 8.99
C LEU A 79 16.94 -22.24 9.92
N LYS A 80 18.10 -21.91 9.34
CA LYS A 80 19.35 -21.46 9.99
C LYS A 80 19.29 -20.02 10.50
N SER A 81 18.22 -19.68 11.19
CA SER A 81 18.02 -18.35 11.80
C SER A 81 18.45 -18.29 13.27
N ILE A 82 18.66 -19.45 13.90
CA ILE A 82 19.00 -19.61 15.31
C ILE A 82 19.97 -20.79 15.44
N PRO A 83 20.99 -20.72 16.32
CA PRO A 83 21.88 -21.85 16.58
C PRO A 83 21.09 -23.07 17.07
N LEU A 84 21.20 -24.19 16.36
CA LEU A 84 20.47 -25.41 16.70
C LEU A 84 21.13 -26.18 17.85
N LYS A 85 22.46 -26.12 17.89
CA LYS A 85 23.31 -26.69 18.94
C LYS A 85 24.30 -25.61 19.37
N ILE A 86 24.51 -25.49 20.67
CA ILE A 86 25.49 -24.57 21.26
C ILE A 86 26.34 -25.41 22.21
N SER A 87 27.66 -25.41 22.06
CA SER A 87 28.53 -26.08 23.04
C SER A 87 28.41 -25.40 24.40
N ILE A 88 28.65 -26.14 25.49
CA ILE A 88 28.64 -25.57 26.85
C ILE A 88 29.56 -24.33 26.92
N GLU A 89 30.78 -24.45 26.40
CA GLU A 89 31.75 -23.35 26.35
C GLU A 89 31.22 -22.13 25.57
N THR A 90 30.64 -22.33 24.39
CA THR A 90 30.06 -21.20 23.61
C THR A 90 28.85 -20.59 24.33
N ALA A 91 28.03 -21.40 25.00
CA ALA A 91 26.91 -20.92 25.78
C ALA A 91 27.37 -20.08 26.98
N GLU A 92 28.40 -20.53 27.70
CA GLU A 92 29.01 -19.78 28.81
C GLU A 92 29.60 -18.44 28.33
N THR A 93 30.31 -18.43 27.20
CA THR A 93 30.82 -17.20 26.59
C THR A 93 29.69 -16.24 26.22
N ILE A 94 28.65 -16.74 25.56
CA ILE A 94 27.48 -15.92 25.19
C ILE A 94 26.81 -15.34 26.45
N LEU A 95 26.60 -16.17 27.47
CA LEU A 95 25.96 -15.74 28.73
C LEU A 95 26.82 -14.74 29.51
N GLY A 96 28.15 -14.86 29.44
CA GLY A 96 29.10 -13.96 30.08
C GLY A 96 29.28 -12.62 29.36
N GLU A 97 29.36 -12.62 28.03
CA GLU A 97 29.59 -11.41 27.23
C GLU A 97 28.34 -10.55 27.04
N ALA A 98 27.16 -11.17 27.02
CA ALA A 98 25.92 -10.47 26.64
C ALA A 98 25.19 -9.78 27.81
N ASN A 99 25.71 -9.83 29.05
CA ASN A 99 25.06 -9.27 30.24
C ASN A 99 23.60 -9.75 30.38
N ILE A 100 23.38 -11.05 30.15
CA ILE A 100 22.04 -11.66 30.10
C ILE A 100 21.49 -11.79 31.52
N ASP A 101 20.31 -11.21 31.76
CA ASP A 101 19.65 -11.28 33.06
C ASP A 101 19.04 -12.67 33.35
N GLU A 102 18.61 -12.91 34.60
CA GLU A 102 18.06 -14.21 35.01
C GLU A 102 16.74 -14.58 34.30
N GLU A 103 15.95 -13.60 33.85
CA GLU A 103 14.72 -13.86 33.10
C GLU A 103 15.04 -14.32 31.67
N GLN A 104 16.01 -13.68 31.03
CA GLN A 104 16.52 -14.06 29.72
C GLN A 104 17.22 -15.42 29.73
N LYS A 105 17.97 -15.76 30.79
CA LYS A 105 18.54 -17.11 30.99
C LYS A 105 17.43 -18.16 31.07
N LYS A 106 16.40 -17.93 31.91
CA LYS A 106 15.25 -18.84 32.00
C LYS A 106 14.56 -19.02 30.65
N PHE A 107 14.39 -17.94 29.90
CA PHE A 107 13.83 -18.00 28.55
C PHE A 107 14.68 -18.89 27.60
N LEU A 108 16.01 -18.74 27.59
CA LEU A 108 16.90 -19.58 26.78
C LEU A 108 16.84 -21.05 27.22
N PHE A 109 16.89 -21.35 28.51
CA PHE A 109 16.79 -22.73 29.01
C PHE A 109 15.41 -23.38 28.85
N ASN A 110 14.36 -22.57 28.66
CA ASN A 110 13.07 -23.12 28.24
C ASN A 110 13.11 -23.63 26.79
N LEU A 111 13.95 -23.05 25.93
CA LEU A 111 14.07 -23.40 24.51
C LEU A 111 15.14 -24.45 24.22
N TYR A 112 16.20 -24.47 25.02
CA TYR A 112 17.33 -25.40 24.88
C TYR A 112 17.36 -26.43 26.01
N VAL A 113 17.77 -27.66 25.69
CA VAL A 113 18.04 -28.71 26.68
C VAL A 113 19.49 -29.15 26.58
N LEU A 114 20.14 -29.34 27.72
CA LEU A 114 21.49 -29.88 27.75
C LEU A 114 21.45 -31.36 27.36
N ASN A 115 22.23 -31.73 26.36
CA ASN A 115 22.59 -33.10 26.08
C ASN A 115 24.00 -33.33 26.66
N GLU A 116 24.06 -34.04 27.79
CA GLU A 116 25.31 -34.31 28.52
C GLU A 116 26.28 -35.19 27.73
N GLU A 117 25.77 -36.13 26.91
CA GLU A 117 26.61 -37.01 26.07
C GLU A 117 27.34 -36.22 24.97
N GLU A 118 26.66 -35.24 24.36
CA GLU A 118 27.25 -34.39 23.32
C GLU A 118 27.99 -33.15 23.85
N GLY A 119 27.86 -32.84 25.15
CA GLY A 119 28.37 -31.59 25.75
C GLY A 119 27.77 -30.32 25.12
N LYS A 120 26.50 -30.38 24.69
CA LYS A 120 25.84 -29.34 23.90
C LYS A 120 24.41 -29.06 24.37
N TYR A 121 24.03 -27.79 24.35
CA TYR A 121 22.63 -27.36 24.43
C TYR A 121 21.97 -27.53 23.06
N ILE A 122 20.87 -28.29 23.01
CA ILE A 122 20.10 -28.59 21.79
C ILE A 122 18.76 -27.87 21.86
N LEU A 123 18.41 -27.16 20.79
CA LEU A 123 17.12 -26.50 20.68
C LEU A 123 15.98 -27.53 20.62
N LYS A 124 15.13 -27.58 21.65
CA LYS A 124 14.06 -28.59 21.82
C LYS A 124 12.66 -28.10 21.46
N SER A 125 12.47 -26.78 21.30
CA SER A 125 11.14 -26.20 21.08
C SER A 125 11.04 -25.56 19.70
N THR A 126 9.83 -25.56 19.14
CA THR A 126 9.53 -24.72 17.98
C THR A 126 9.61 -23.26 18.40
N VAL A 127 10.63 -22.58 17.91
CA VAL A 127 10.85 -21.17 18.24
C VAL A 127 9.86 -20.32 17.42
N THR A 128 9.36 -19.19 17.93
CA THR A 128 8.59 -18.21 17.12
C THR A 128 9.47 -17.09 16.57
N GLU A 129 8.97 -16.28 15.62
CA GLU A 129 9.74 -15.13 15.09
C GLU A 129 9.97 -14.04 16.14
N ALA A 130 9.09 -13.92 17.13
CA ALA A 130 9.34 -13.09 18.31
C ALA A 130 10.49 -13.66 19.16
N ASP A 131 10.51 -14.98 19.38
CA ASP A 131 11.58 -15.63 20.13
C ASP A 131 12.93 -15.55 19.39
N GLU A 132 12.95 -15.66 18.07
CA GLU A 132 14.15 -15.44 17.25
C GLU A 132 14.71 -14.04 17.44
N ILE A 133 13.86 -13.01 17.40
CA ILE A 133 14.30 -11.64 17.63
C ILE A 133 14.92 -11.50 19.01
N LYS A 134 14.27 -12.05 20.05
CA LYS A 134 14.81 -12.07 21.42
C LYS A 134 16.16 -12.78 21.49
N ILE A 135 16.27 -13.98 20.90
CA ILE A 135 17.52 -14.75 20.89
C ILE A 135 18.63 -14.01 20.13
N LEU A 136 18.32 -13.45 18.97
CA LEU A 136 19.31 -12.70 18.17
C LEU A 136 19.75 -11.42 18.88
N GLN A 137 18.86 -10.75 19.63
CA GLN A 137 19.22 -9.61 20.49
C GLN A 137 20.19 -10.02 21.61
N MET A 138 19.97 -11.20 22.21
CA MET A 138 20.84 -11.75 23.25
C MET A 138 22.20 -12.17 22.68
N PHE A 139 22.21 -12.96 21.61
CA PHE A 139 23.44 -13.54 21.05
C PHE A 139 24.27 -12.54 20.27
N LYS A 140 23.66 -11.47 19.71
CA LYS A 140 24.33 -10.45 18.87
C LYS A 140 25.12 -11.04 17.68
N GLN A 141 24.91 -12.30 17.33
CA GLN A 141 25.67 -12.99 16.29
C GLN A 141 25.10 -12.70 14.90
N LYS A 142 25.82 -11.84 14.16
CA LYS A 142 25.46 -11.47 12.77
C LYS A 142 25.40 -12.66 11.81
N ALA A 143 26.12 -13.75 12.10
CA ALA A 143 26.21 -14.93 11.23
C ALA A 143 24.86 -15.67 11.05
N PHE A 144 23.96 -15.57 12.03
CA PHE A 144 22.63 -16.20 11.97
C PHE A 144 21.54 -15.26 11.46
N HIS A 145 21.91 -14.01 11.12
CA HIS A 145 20.95 -13.02 10.66
C HIS A 145 20.61 -13.21 9.18
N ILE A 146 19.37 -13.61 8.91
CA ILE A 146 18.80 -13.63 7.56
C ILE A 146 18.14 -12.27 7.31
N ARG A 147 18.59 -11.51 6.30
CA ARG A 147 18.04 -10.19 5.98
C ARG A 147 16.61 -10.32 5.47
N ASN A 148 15.83 -9.24 5.58
CA ASN A 148 14.42 -9.25 5.17
C ASN A 148 14.23 -9.59 3.69
N VAL A 149 15.14 -9.16 2.81
CA VAL A 149 15.10 -9.48 1.38
C VAL A 149 15.27 -10.97 1.13
N GLU A 150 16.19 -11.64 1.83
CA GLU A 150 16.38 -13.09 1.70
C GLU A 150 15.18 -13.84 2.26
N LYS A 151 14.63 -13.38 3.40
CA LYS A 151 13.38 -13.95 3.94
C LYS A 151 12.22 -13.80 2.94
N ALA A 152 12.14 -12.69 2.20
CA ALA A 152 11.12 -12.49 1.18
C ALA A 152 11.30 -13.43 -0.02
N MET A 153 12.53 -13.57 -0.53
CA MET A 153 12.84 -14.52 -1.61
C MET A 153 12.57 -15.97 -1.21
N ILE A 154 12.94 -16.39 0.00
CA ILE A 154 12.61 -17.73 0.53
C ILE A 154 11.09 -17.91 0.57
N SER A 155 10.37 -16.92 1.10
CA SER A 155 8.90 -16.99 1.19
C SER A 155 8.25 -17.09 -0.17
N GLU A 156 8.74 -16.37 -1.17
CA GLU A 156 8.21 -16.42 -2.54
C GLU A 156 8.38 -17.82 -3.15
N ILE A 157 9.56 -18.43 -2.99
CA ILE A 157 9.82 -19.79 -3.46
C ILE A 157 8.84 -20.78 -2.80
N LEU A 158 8.71 -20.73 -1.48
CA LEU A 158 7.86 -21.63 -0.70
C LEU A 158 6.36 -21.39 -0.91
N GLU A 159 5.94 -20.15 -1.19
CA GLU A 159 4.52 -19.83 -1.41
C GLU A 159 3.95 -20.53 -2.65
N ARG A 160 4.79 -20.82 -3.66
CA ARG A 160 4.38 -21.56 -4.87
C ARG A 160 4.08 -23.04 -4.61
N ILE A 161 4.43 -23.56 -3.44
CA ILE A 161 4.32 -24.99 -3.11
C ILE A 161 3.18 -25.18 -2.10
N PRO A 162 2.00 -25.68 -2.52
CA PRO A 162 0.82 -25.77 -1.65
C PRO A 162 0.99 -26.65 -0.41
N GLU A 163 1.82 -27.70 -0.50
CA GLU A 163 2.04 -28.68 0.56
C GLU A 163 2.89 -28.15 1.72
N VAL A 164 3.61 -27.04 1.52
CA VAL A 164 4.36 -26.40 2.60
C VAL A 164 3.35 -25.72 3.55
N PRO A 165 3.35 -26.04 4.86
CA PRO A 165 2.38 -25.48 5.80
C PRO A 165 2.48 -23.96 5.91
N LYS A 166 1.40 -23.22 5.64
CA LYS A 166 1.40 -21.75 5.63
C LYS A 166 0.75 -21.18 6.89
N LYS A 167 1.37 -20.15 7.46
CA LYS A 167 0.79 -19.37 8.56
C LYS A 167 0.15 -18.11 8.01
N ASP A 168 -0.99 -17.70 8.57
CA ASP A 168 -1.69 -16.46 8.25
C ASP A 168 -1.08 -15.24 8.97
N THR A 169 0.23 -15.15 8.87
CA THR A 169 1.05 -14.06 9.36
C THR A 169 1.94 -13.59 8.22
N PHE A 170 1.96 -12.29 8.00
CA PHE A 170 2.67 -11.65 6.91
C PHE A 170 3.61 -10.59 7.45
N PHE A 171 4.66 -10.29 6.70
CA PHE A 171 5.63 -9.27 7.03
C PHE A 171 5.91 -8.38 5.85
N ALA A 172 6.28 -7.15 6.14
CA ALA A 172 6.81 -6.22 5.17
C ALA A 172 7.73 -5.22 5.87
N ASN A 173 8.46 -4.45 5.08
CA ASN A 173 9.15 -3.25 5.54
C ASN A 173 8.38 -2.02 5.06
N LEU A 174 8.36 -1.00 5.90
CA LEU A 174 8.01 0.33 5.43
C LEU A 174 9.24 0.86 4.68
N TYR A 175 9.01 1.30 3.45
CA TYR A 175 10.01 1.81 2.54
C TYR A 175 9.58 3.23 2.16
N ILE A 176 10.43 4.23 2.38
CA ILE A 176 10.16 5.58 1.90
C ILE A 176 11.22 5.88 0.85
N PRO A 177 10.83 6.06 -0.42
CA PRO A 177 11.76 6.53 -1.43
C PRO A 177 12.38 7.86 -1.00
N PRO A 178 13.71 8.04 -1.08
CA PRO A 178 14.35 9.31 -0.78
C PRO A 178 13.81 10.48 -1.61
N THR A 179 13.20 10.19 -2.76
CA THR A 179 12.59 11.14 -3.71
C THR A 179 11.12 11.46 -3.43
N HIS A 180 10.49 10.81 -2.45
CA HIS A 180 9.06 10.95 -2.17
C HIS A 180 8.72 12.40 -1.78
N LYS A 181 7.66 13.01 -2.33
CA LYS A 181 7.30 14.42 -2.04
C LYS A 181 6.90 14.68 -0.58
N PHE A 182 6.39 13.66 0.11
CA PHE A 182 6.17 13.68 1.57
C PHE A 182 7.41 13.29 2.40
N PHE A 183 8.57 13.11 1.78
CA PHE A 183 9.82 13.01 2.54
C PHE A 183 10.00 14.36 3.24
N SER A 184 9.84 14.31 4.56
CA SER A 184 9.84 15.37 5.55
C SER A 184 10.11 16.80 5.04
N PRO A 185 9.28 17.81 5.41
CA PRO A 185 9.73 19.20 5.46
C PRO A 185 11.14 19.25 6.08
N PRO A 186 12.03 20.16 5.66
CA PRO A 186 13.48 20.10 5.92
C PRO A 186 13.91 19.97 7.39
N ASN A 187 12.99 20.03 8.35
CA ASN A 187 13.24 19.98 9.80
C ASN A 187 12.61 18.78 10.54
N LEU A 188 11.87 17.86 9.89
CA LEU A 188 11.24 16.72 10.59
C LEU A 188 12.09 15.43 10.51
N LYS A 189 12.70 15.04 11.63
CA LYS A 189 13.49 13.80 11.79
C LYS A 189 12.65 12.53 12.04
N HIS A 190 11.34 12.56 11.79
CA HIS A 190 10.43 11.45 12.05
C HIS A 190 9.54 11.12 10.85
N ILE A 191 9.05 9.89 10.78
CA ILE A 191 8.08 9.40 9.80
C ILE A 191 6.68 9.71 10.31
N SER A 192 5.84 10.30 9.47
CA SER A 192 4.47 10.67 9.84
C SER A 192 3.61 9.43 10.09
N GLY A 193 2.73 9.49 11.10
CA GLY A 193 1.74 8.45 11.35
C GLY A 193 0.88 8.14 10.12
N MET A 194 0.56 9.16 9.32
CA MET A 194 -0.19 8.98 8.06
C MET A 194 0.57 8.14 7.03
N GLN A 195 1.91 8.26 6.96
CA GLN A 195 2.72 7.43 6.08
C GLN A 195 2.73 5.97 6.54
N ILE A 196 2.77 5.74 7.86
CA ILE A 196 2.68 4.40 8.44
C ILE A 196 1.31 3.79 8.13
N THR A 197 0.21 4.55 8.30
CA THR A 197 -1.14 4.09 7.98
C THR A 197 -1.30 3.78 6.49
N GLU A 198 -0.75 4.62 5.61
CA GLU A 198 -0.80 4.38 4.16
C GLU A 198 0.03 3.16 3.75
N ALA A 199 1.23 2.99 4.32
CA ALA A 199 2.04 1.77 4.12
C ALA A 199 1.30 0.51 4.61
N ALA A 200 0.62 0.60 5.77
CA ALA A 200 -0.20 -0.47 6.31
C ALA A 200 -1.38 -0.81 5.39
N ARG A 201 -2.06 0.20 4.81
CA ARG A 201 -3.12 0.01 3.80
C ARG A 201 -2.58 -0.70 2.56
N GLN A 202 -1.48 -0.22 1.98
CA GLN A 202 -0.86 -0.85 0.81
C GLN A 202 -0.45 -2.29 1.10
N PHE A 203 0.13 -2.54 2.27
CA PHE A 203 0.51 -3.88 2.71
C PHE A 203 -0.72 -4.80 2.81
N GLY A 204 -1.80 -4.33 3.44
CA GLY A 204 -3.07 -5.07 3.53
C GLY A 204 -3.63 -5.43 2.15
N ILE A 205 -3.70 -4.49 1.21
CA ILE A 205 -4.19 -4.74 -0.16
C ILE A 205 -3.27 -5.71 -0.91
N ALA A 206 -1.96 -5.55 -0.77
CA ALA A 206 -1.00 -6.47 -1.36
C ALA A 206 -1.21 -7.91 -0.87
N CYS A 207 -1.47 -8.11 0.42
CA CYS A 207 -1.80 -9.43 0.95
C CYS A 207 -3.04 -10.06 0.29
N HIS A 208 -4.08 -9.27 0.00
CA HIS A 208 -5.27 -9.77 -0.67
C HIS A 208 -4.98 -10.27 -2.09
N HIS A 209 -4.15 -9.55 -2.84
CA HIS A 209 -3.79 -9.95 -4.20
C HIS A 209 -2.82 -11.14 -4.21
N ILE A 210 -1.72 -11.05 -3.46
CA ILE A 210 -0.65 -12.05 -3.47
C ILE A 210 -1.12 -13.36 -2.82
N TYR A 211 -1.77 -13.28 -1.66
CA TYR A 211 -2.11 -14.46 -0.86
C TYR A 211 -3.60 -14.80 -0.88
N GLY A 212 -4.46 -13.78 -0.97
CA GLY A 212 -5.90 -13.94 -1.05
C GLY A 212 -6.45 -14.24 -2.45
N ARG A 213 -5.58 -14.23 -3.47
CA ARG A 213 -5.93 -14.46 -4.89
C ARG A 213 -7.02 -13.52 -5.41
N VAL A 214 -7.17 -12.35 -4.79
CA VAL A 214 -8.13 -11.34 -5.24
C VAL A 214 -7.65 -10.78 -6.60
N PRO A 215 -8.50 -10.70 -7.62
CA PRO A 215 -8.11 -10.16 -8.92
C PRO A 215 -7.80 -8.66 -8.85
N PHE A 216 -6.88 -8.18 -9.69
CA PHE A 216 -6.54 -6.75 -9.76
C PHE A 216 -7.68 -5.90 -10.31
N GLU A 217 -8.48 -6.46 -11.21
CA GLU A 217 -9.57 -5.78 -11.91
C GLU A 217 -10.93 -6.38 -11.55
N GLY A 218 -12.01 -5.68 -11.90
CA GLY A 218 -13.37 -6.21 -11.73
C GLY A 218 -13.89 -6.26 -10.29
N VAL A 219 -13.09 -5.86 -9.30
CA VAL A 219 -13.45 -5.88 -7.87
C VAL A 219 -13.12 -4.57 -7.17
N THR A 220 -13.88 -4.24 -6.13
CA THR A 220 -13.65 -3.10 -5.24
C THR A 220 -13.43 -3.56 -3.80
N PHE A 221 -12.62 -2.82 -3.06
CA PHE A 221 -12.42 -2.98 -1.63
C PHE A 221 -13.30 -1.99 -0.89
N LEU A 222 -14.26 -2.49 -0.12
CA LEU A 222 -15.07 -1.69 0.79
C LEU A 222 -14.44 -1.80 2.18
N LEU A 223 -13.73 -0.75 2.60
CA LEU A 223 -13.19 -0.64 3.94
C LEU A 223 -14.36 -0.51 4.93
N GLN A 224 -14.43 -1.41 5.91
CA GLN A 224 -15.45 -1.35 6.96
C GLN A 224 -14.99 -0.46 8.12
N TYR A 225 -13.73 -0.62 8.53
CA TYR A 225 -13.09 0.24 9.52
C TYR A 225 -11.57 0.21 9.32
N LEU A 226 -10.93 1.27 9.80
CA LEU A 226 -9.49 1.34 10.00
C LEU A 226 -9.26 2.11 11.30
N ASN A 227 -8.64 1.44 12.27
CA ASN A 227 -8.23 2.02 13.55
C ASN A 227 -6.71 2.03 13.57
N ALA A 228 -6.10 3.16 13.93
CA ALA A 228 -4.66 3.30 14.05
C ALA A 228 -4.30 3.92 15.40
N GLU A 229 -3.45 3.24 16.14
CA GLU A 229 -2.90 3.67 17.42
C GLU A 229 -1.39 3.89 17.27
N PHE A 230 -0.88 5.00 17.79
CA PHE A 230 0.54 5.36 17.74
C PHE A 230 1.06 5.53 19.16
N PHE A 231 2.03 4.69 19.54
CA PHE A 231 2.57 4.67 20.89
C PHE A 231 3.90 5.44 20.97
N GLN A 232 4.65 5.50 19.87
CA GLN A 232 5.94 6.17 19.79
C GLN A 232 6.15 6.82 18.42
N TYR A 233 7.02 7.82 18.36
CA TYR A 233 7.43 8.41 17.09
C TYR A 233 8.38 7.48 16.32
N ALA A 234 8.27 7.46 15.01
CA ALA A 234 9.12 6.68 14.13
C ALA A 234 10.34 7.50 13.67
N LYS A 235 11.56 7.07 13.98
CA LYS A 235 12.81 7.70 13.52
C LYS A 235 13.02 7.46 12.03
N LEU A 236 13.40 8.49 11.29
CA LEU A 236 13.57 8.40 9.82
C LEU A 236 14.75 7.49 9.40
N ASN A 237 15.82 7.45 10.18
CA ASN A 237 17.06 6.74 9.85
C ASN A 237 17.10 5.29 10.32
N MET A 238 16.00 4.77 10.87
CA MET A 238 15.93 3.42 11.41
C MET A 238 14.89 2.58 10.64
N PRO A 239 15.19 1.32 10.33
CA PRO A 239 14.29 0.48 9.55
C PRO A 239 13.01 0.19 10.34
N ILE A 240 11.88 0.22 9.63
CA ILE A 240 10.56 -0.12 10.17
C ILE A 240 10.09 -1.44 9.59
N LYS A 241 9.60 -2.31 10.47
CA LYS A 241 9.04 -3.62 10.13
C LYS A 241 7.54 -3.59 10.43
N MET A 242 6.75 -4.15 9.53
CA MET A 242 5.32 -4.36 9.74
C MET A 242 5.06 -5.86 9.80
N ARG A 243 4.24 -6.28 10.77
CA ARG A 243 3.75 -7.65 10.91
C ARG A 243 2.24 -7.63 10.89
N THR A 244 1.64 -8.36 9.97
CA THR A 244 0.20 -8.54 9.90
C THR A 244 -0.20 -9.92 10.37
N ILE A 245 -1.23 -10.01 11.21
CA ILE A 245 -1.95 -11.24 11.54
C ILE A 245 -3.34 -11.12 10.91
N LEU A 246 -3.70 -12.10 10.08
CA LEU A 246 -5.06 -12.23 9.55
C LEU A 246 -5.93 -12.88 10.63
N LYS A 247 -6.85 -12.10 11.19
CA LYS A 247 -7.71 -12.48 12.31
C LYS A 247 -8.94 -13.25 11.82
N GLU A 248 -9.52 -12.80 10.72
CA GLU A 248 -10.68 -13.42 10.10
C GLU A 248 -10.55 -13.33 8.58
N VAL A 249 -11.02 -14.35 7.89
CA VAL A 249 -11.11 -14.39 6.42
C VAL A 249 -12.36 -15.14 6.01
N LYS A 250 -13.02 -14.64 4.97
CA LYS A 250 -14.08 -15.39 4.27
C LYS A 250 -13.69 -15.56 2.82
N TYR A 251 -14.16 -16.66 2.26
CA TYR A 251 -13.85 -17.06 0.90
C TYR A 251 -15.10 -17.03 0.02
N ASN A 252 -14.93 -16.62 -1.23
CA ASN A 252 -15.94 -16.81 -2.25
C ASN A 252 -15.93 -18.25 -2.79
N LYS A 253 -16.83 -18.55 -3.74
CA LYS A 253 -16.92 -19.86 -4.41
C LYS A 253 -15.63 -20.27 -5.13
N GLU A 254 -14.80 -19.31 -5.54
CA GLU A 254 -13.51 -19.51 -6.22
C GLU A 254 -12.33 -19.63 -5.24
N LYS A 255 -12.61 -19.71 -3.92
CA LYS A 255 -11.60 -19.76 -2.85
C LYS A 255 -10.69 -18.52 -2.80
N GLN A 256 -11.17 -17.38 -3.29
CA GLN A 256 -10.51 -16.08 -3.13
C GLN A 256 -11.05 -15.39 -1.89
N TRP A 257 -10.26 -14.52 -1.26
CA TRP A 257 -10.72 -13.73 -0.14
C TRP A 257 -11.81 -12.75 -0.58
N ASN A 258 -12.98 -12.80 0.06
CA ASN A 258 -14.06 -11.82 -0.15
C ASN A 258 -14.34 -10.97 1.11
N TYR A 259 -13.71 -11.31 2.22
CA TYR A 259 -13.65 -10.52 3.44
C TYR A 259 -12.35 -10.84 4.17
N SER A 260 -11.74 -9.83 4.78
CA SER A 260 -10.67 -10.06 5.76
C SER A 260 -10.69 -9.04 6.89
N SER A 261 -10.18 -9.47 8.04
CA SER A 261 -9.82 -8.62 9.18
C SER A 261 -8.33 -8.81 9.49
N LEU A 262 -7.58 -7.73 9.45
CA LEU A 262 -6.12 -7.70 9.60
C LEU A 262 -5.74 -6.86 10.82
N GLU A 263 -4.77 -7.35 11.59
CA GLU A 263 -4.10 -6.59 12.64
C GLU A 263 -2.63 -6.44 12.26
N ILE A 264 -2.18 -5.21 12.06
CA ILE A 264 -0.84 -4.85 11.63
C ILE A 264 -0.13 -4.19 12.81
N THR A 265 0.91 -4.84 13.33
CA THR A 265 1.81 -4.26 14.33
C THR A 265 3.05 -3.72 13.64
N VAL A 266 3.41 -2.49 13.96
CA VAL A 266 4.56 -1.78 13.40
C VAL A 266 5.66 -1.70 14.45
N TYR A 267 6.86 -2.10 14.05
CA TYR A 267 8.03 -2.18 14.90
C TYR A 267 9.16 -1.33 14.37
N GLN A 268 9.87 -0.65 15.28
CA GLN A 268 11.17 -0.04 15.02
C GLN A 268 12.12 -0.41 16.15
N GLU A 269 13.35 -0.79 15.82
CA GLU A 269 14.32 -1.30 16.80
C GLU A 269 13.79 -2.48 17.65
N ASN A 270 12.80 -3.22 17.11
CA ASN A 270 12.06 -4.31 17.76
C ASN A 270 11.13 -3.87 18.90
N VAL A 271 10.87 -2.57 19.02
CA VAL A 271 9.85 -1.99 19.90
C VAL A 271 8.59 -1.74 19.07
N GLU A 272 7.43 -2.07 19.63
CA GLU A 272 6.13 -1.75 19.03
C GLU A 272 5.90 -0.23 19.10
N ILE A 273 5.71 0.39 17.93
CA ILE A 273 5.52 1.84 17.81
C ILE A 273 4.11 2.22 17.37
N SER A 274 3.40 1.30 16.72
CA SER A 274 2.03 1.54 16.26
C SER A 274 1.31 0.22 16.01
N LYS A 275 -0.01 0.26 16.14
CA LYS A 275 -0.92 -0.84 15.84
C LYS A 275 -2.04 -0.32 14.93
N ILE A 276 -2.28 -1.02 13.82
CA ILE A 276 -3.35 -0.72 12.87
C ILE A 276 -4.25 -1.94 12.76
N SER A 277 -5.55 -1.76 12.95
CA SER A 277 -6.56 -2.79 12.71
C SER A 277 -7.47 -2.36 11.58
N MET A 278 -7.69 -3.22 10.60
CA MET A 278 -8.55 -2.92 9.46
C MET A 278 -9.36 -4.14 9.06
N ALA A 279 -10.59 -3.91 8.58
CA ALA A 279 -11.37 -4.93 7.92
C ALA A 279 -11.93 -4.41 6.59
N ALA A 280 -11.97 -5.29 5.59
CA ALA A 280 -12.48 -4.95 4.28
C ALA A 280 -13.32 -6.08 3.70
N THR A 281 -14.38 -5.71 2.99
CA THR A 281 -15.14 -6.62 2.12
C THR A 281 -14.74 -6.39 0.67
N ILE A 282 -14.55 -7.47 -0.08
CA ILE A 282 -14.18 -7.43 -1.49
C ILE A 282 -15.40 -7.83 -2.31
N LEU A 283 -15.85 -6.91 -3.16
CA LEU A 283 -17.07 -7.09 -3.95
C LEU A 283 -16.76 -7.00 -5.44
N PRO A 284 -17.41 -7.83 -6.29
CA PRO A 284 -17.42 -7.59 -7.72
C PRO A 284 -18.00 -6.20 -8.03
N LEU A 285 -17.37 -5.47 -8.96
CA LEU A 285 -17.80 -4.11 -9.32
C LEU A 285 -19.27 -4.06 -9.77
N LYS A 286 -19.75 -5.09 -10.45
CA LYS A 286 -21.17 -5.21 -10.86
C LYS A 286 -22.12 -5.20 -9.65
N VAL A 287 -21.76 -5.93 -8.59
CA VAL A 287 -22.56 -6.00 -7.36
C VAL A 287 -22.51 -4.66 -6.63
N TYR A 288 -21.33 -4.05 -6.51
CA TYR A 288 -21.16 -2.73 -5.91
C TYR A 288 -21.97 -1.66 -6.65
N LYS A 289 -21.93 -1.62 -7.99
CA LYS A 289 -22.74 -0.70 -8.80
C LYS A 289 -24.24 -0.88 -8.56
N ARG A 290 -24.72 -2.13 -8.45
CA ARG A 290 -26.13 -2.44 -8.13
C ARG A 290 -26.52 -2.05 -6.70
N LEU A 291 -25.62 -2.21 -5.73
CA LEU A 291 -25.87 -1.74 -4.35
C LEU A 291 -26.00 -0.20 -4.31
N LYS A 292 -25.30 0.50 -5.20
CA LYS A 292 -25.38 1.95 -5.35
C LYS A 292 -26.54 2.45 -6.21
N SER A 293 -27.09 1.63 -7.11
CA SER A 293 -28.17 2.07 -8.01
C SER A 293 -29.49 2.38 -7.31
N GLY A 294 -29.62 2.06 -6.01
CA GLY A 294 -30.75 2.51 -5.18
C GLY A 294 -30.45 3.74 -4.31
N GLN A 295 -29.29 4.39 -4.50
CA GLN A 295 -28.85 5.61 -3.81
C GLN A 295 -28.78 6.75 -4.83
N GLU A 296 -29.91 7.13 -5.43
CA GLU A 296 -29.99 8.13 -6.51
C GLU A 296 -29.62 9.56 -6.04
N GLU A 297 -29.76 9.93 -4.77
CA GLU A 297 -29.78 11.37 -4.41
C GLU A 297 -28.43 12.06 -4.12
N VAL A 298 -27.32 11.37 -3.89
CA VAL A 298 -26.07 12.05 -3.41
C VAL A 298 -25.03 12.33 -4.52
N TYR A 299 -25.17 11.68 -5.67
CA TYR A 299 -24.15 11.69 -6.74
C TYR A 299 -24.66 12.09 -8.13
N GLU A 300 -25.94 12.44 -8.31
CA GLU A 300 -26.44 12.97 -9.59
C GLU A 300 -25.92 14.38 -9.91
N ILE A 301 -25.37 15.09 -8.92
CA ILE A 301 -24.63 16.32 -9.19
C ILE A 301 -23.21 15.94 -9.59
N ASP A 302 -22.90 16.09 -10.88
CA ASP A 302 -21.55 15.92 -11.38
C ASP A 302 -20.54 16.66 -10.48
N PRO A 303 -19.41 16.02 -10.13
CA PRO A 303 -18.38 16.69 -9.37
C PRO A 303 -17.96 17.96 -10.11
N ARG A 304 -17.92 19.07 -9.38
CA ARG A 304 -17.38 20.33 -9.86
C ARG A 304 -15.94 20.46 -9.42
N PHE A 305 -15.13 21.04 -10.28
CA PHE A 305 -13.69 21.18 -10.09
C PHE A 305 -13.29 22.66 -10.20
N ARG A 306 -12.44 23.13 -9.29
CA ARG A 306 -11.69 24.39 -9.43
C ARG A 306 -10.40 24.10 -10.18
N LEU A 307 -9.99 25.00 -11.08
CA LEU A 307 -8.69 24.89 -11.75
C LEU A 307 -7.56 25.25 -10.76
N ILE A 308 -6.40 24.59 -10.90
CA ILE A 308 -5.20 24.92 -10.11
C ILE A 308 -4.70 26.32 -10.51
N ASP A 309 -4.31 27.16 -9.54
CA ASP A 309 -3.89 28.57 -9.71
C ASP A 309 -2.79 28.82 -10.76
N LYS A 310 -2.02 27.78 -11.12
CA LYS A 310 -0.94 27.89 -12.11
C LYS A 310 -1.42 27.93 -13.55
N PHE A 311 -2.73 27.82 -13.78
CA PHE A 311 -3.32 27.71 -15.11
C PHE A 311 -4.06 28.98 -15.53
N LYS A 312 -3.96 29.34 -16.81
CA LYS A 312 -4.80 30.40 -17.38
C LYS A 312 -6.24 29.88 -17.50
N ASN A 313 -7.06 30.20 -16.52
CA ASN A 313 -8.46 29.82 -16.45
C ASN A 313 -9.37 30.74 -17.29
N ASN A 314 -8.93 31.24 -18.44
CA ASN A 314 -9.77 32.12 -19.25
C ASN A 314 -10.71 31.30 -20.15
N ILE A 315 -11.95 31.76 -20.26
CA ILE A 315 -12.96 31.25 -21.18
C ILE A 315 -13.54 32.38 -21.99
N SER A 316 -13.83 32.10 -23.26
CA SER A 316 -14.50 33.02 -24.16
C SER A 316 -15.89 32.52 -24.45
N ILE A 317 -16.91 33.21 -23.96
CA ILE A 317 -18.31 33.01 -24.36
C ILE A 317 -18.58 33.93 -25.56
N ARG A 318 -19.25 33.44 -26.61
CA ARG A 318 -19.60 34.24 -27.78
C ARG A 318 -21.09 34.27 -27.98
N ASP A 319 -21.58 35.47 -28.24
CA ASP A 319 -22.96 35.78 -28.57
C ASP A 319 -22.95 36.52 -29.92
N ASN A 320 -23.45 35.87 -30.97
CA ASN A 320 -23.53 36.46 -32.32
C ASN A 320 -22.19 37.09 -32.79
N GLY A 321 -21.09 36.39 -32.53
CA GLY A 321 -19.73 36.83 -32.87
C GLY A 321 -19.09 37.84 -31.90
N LYS A 322 -19.84 38.39 -30.94
CA LYS A 322 -19.29 39.24 -29.87
C LYS A 322 -18.63 38.37 -28.80
N LYS A 323 -17.38 38.69 -28.48
CA LYS A 323 -16.58 37.94 -27.51
C LYS A 323 -16.75 38.48 -26.09
N PHE A 324 -17.08 37.59 -25.17
CA PHE A 324 -17.17 37.83 -23.74
C PHE A 324 -16.11 36.98 -23.02
N VAL A 325 -15.05 37.63 -22.53
CA VAL A 325 -13.93 36.95 -21.87
C VAL A 325 -14.16 36.93 -20.37
N CYS A 326 -14.17 35.74 -19.81
CA CYS A 326 -14.36 35.50 -18.38
C CYS A 326 -13.24 34.62 -17.82
N THR A 327 -13.26 34.50 -16.51
CA THR A 327 -12.41 33.60 -15.75
C THR A 327 -13.25 32.42 -15.28
N ILE A 328 -12.79 31.19 -15.50
CA ILE A 328 -13.43 29.96 -15.02
C ILE A 328 -13.18 29.85 -13.52
N GLU A 329 -14.27 29.80 -12.77
CA GLU A 329 -14.27 29.56 -11.33
C GLU A 329 -14.41 28.08 -11.03
N ASN A 330 -15.34 27.40 -11.73
CA ASN A 330 -15.43 25.94 -11.67
C ASN A 330 -16.00 25.32 -12.94
N MET A 331 -15.82 24.01 -13.10
CA MET A 331 -16.34 23.25 -14.25
C MET A 331 -16.72 21.82 -13.86
N SER A 332 -17.59 21.22 -14.66
CA SER A 332 -17.88 19.78 -14.72
C SER A 332 -17.96 19.35 -16.21
N GLN A 333 -18.31 18.09 -16.47
CA GLN A 333 -18.52 17.64 -17.85
C GLN A 333 -19.78 18.25 -18.50
N ASN A 334 -20.72 18.74 -17.68
CA ASN A 334 -22.03 19.22 -18.13
C ASN A 334 -22.18 20.75 -18.04
N GLY A 335 -21.18 21.48 -17.54
CA GLY A 335 -21.29 22.92 -17.38
C GLY A 335 -20.09 23.57 -16.73
N PHE A 336 -20.14 24.89 -16.61
CA PHE A 336 -19.08 25.68 -16.00
C PHE A 336 -19.63 26.95 -15.35
N MET A 337 -18.92 27.43 -14.33
CA MET A 337 -19.16 28.68 -13.65
C MET A 337 -18.02 29.64 -13.96
N VAL A 338 -18.37 30.87 -14.31
CA VAL A 338 -17.40 31.91 -14.64
C VAL A 338 -17.56 33.11 -13.72
N LYS A 339 -16.48 33.85 -13.56
CA LYS A 339 -16.41 35.19 -13.01
C LYS A 339 -16.15 36.17 -14.15
N ALA A 340 -17.01 37.17 -14.27
CA ALA A 340 -16.91 38.26 -15.22
C ALA A 340 -16.73 39.58 -14.48
N SER A 341 -15.92 40.48 -15.03
CA SER A 341 -15.68 41.81 -14.48
C SER A 341 -16.16 42.90 -15.44
N GLY A 342 -16.87 43.89 -14.91
CA GLY A 342 -17.32 45.12 -15.57
C GLY A 342 -18.46 44.98 -16.59
N LYS A 343 -18.76 43.77 -17.07
CA LYS A 343 -19.90 43.53 -17.98
C LYS A 343 -20.80 42.45 -17.42
N HIS A 344 -22.10 42.74 -17.38
CA HIS A 344 -23.10 41.85 -16.82
C HIS A 344 -23.42 40.69 -17.79
N PRO A 345 -23.19 39.41 -17.41
CA PRO A 345 -23.46 38.26 -18.29
C PRO A 345 -24.93 38.13 -18.71
N GLY A 346 -25.86 38.75 -17.97
CA GLY A 346 -27.27 38.83 -18.35
C GLY A 346 -27.57 39.71 -19.55
N ASP A 347 -26.59 40.47 -20.06
CA ASP A 347 -26.75 41.33 -21.25
C ASP A 347 -26.49 40.60 -22.56
N LEU A 348 -26.17 39.30 -22.50
CA LEU A 348 -26.06 38.44 -23.67
C LEU A 348 -27.44 38.30 -24.34
N SER A 349 -27.48 38.48 -25.66
CA SER A 349 -28.70 38.59 -26.45
C SER A 349 -29.39 37.25 -26.72
N ASP A 350 -28.62 36.19 -26.98
CA ASP A 350 -29.14 34.83 -27.18
C ASP A 350 -28.70 33.89 -26.04
N LYS A 351 -29.37 33.96 -24.90
CA LYS A 351 -28.99 33.25 -23.67
C LYS A 351 -29.08 31.73 -23.77
N ASP A 352 -29.86 31.21 -24.71
CA ASP A 352 -30.10 29.78 -24.88
C ASP A 352 -29.16 29.13 -25.92
N ASN A 353 -28.42 29.94 -26.68
CA ASN A 353 -27.59 29.46 -27.77
C ASN A 353 -26.30 30.30 -27.90
N LEU A 354 -25.40 30.11 -26.92
CA LEU A 354 -24.09 30.75 -26.85
C LEU A 354 -23.00 29.76 -27.26
N GLU A 355 -21.91 30.24 -27.87
CA GLU A 355 -20.72 29.42 -28.06
C GLU A 355 -19.74 29.63 -26.91
N PHE A 356 -19.00 28.60 -26.52
CA PHE A 356 -17.88 28.74 -25.60
C PHE A 356 -16.59 28.19 -26.19
N PHE A 357 -15.48 28.80 -25.78
CA PHE A 357 -14.12 28.39 -26.12
C PHE A 357 -13.26 28.45 -24.87
N MET A 358 -12.82 27.27 -24.41
CA MET A 358 -11.82 27.11 -23.37
C MET A 358 -10.49 26.76 -24.02
N HIS A 359 -9.42 27.39 -23.57
CA HIS A 359 -8.07 27.04 -24.01
C HIS A 359 -7.35 26.35 -22.88
N PHE A 360 -6.88 25.12 -23.13
CA PHE A 360 -6.02 24.41 -22.21
C PHE A 360 -4.62 24.20 -22.79
N ASP A 361 -3.59 24.77 -22.15
CA ASP A 361 -2.22 24.89 -22.70
C ASP A 361 -1.65 23.61 -23.33
N ILE A 362 -1.97 22.42 -22.78
CA ILE A 362 -1.45 21.13 -23.27
C ILE A 362 -2.55 20.23 -23.86
N ALA A 363 -3.80 20.36 -23.40
CA ALA A 363 -4.92 19.53 -23.83
C ALA A 363 -5.66 20.10 -25.06
N GLY A 364 -5.28 21.29 -25.53
CA GLY A 364 -5.85 21.93 -26.71
C GLY A 364 -7.06 22.82 -26.41
N PHE A 365 -7.86 23.10 -27.43
CA PHE A 365 -9.08 23.88 -27.32
C PHE A 365 -10.25 22.95 -27.03
N VAL A 366 -11.15 23.38 -26.15
CA VAL A 366 -12.47 22.78 -25.97
C VAL A 366 -13.49 23.82 -26.40
N HIS A 367 -14.34 23.46 -27.35
CA HIS A 367 -15.41 24.34 -27.82
C HIS A 367 -16.75 23.62 -27.94
N GLY A 368 -17.82 24.40 -27.89
CA GLY A 368 -19.18 23.87 -27.97
C GLY A 368 -20.22 24.97 -27.82
N LYS A 369 -21.47 24.54 -27.68
CA LYS A 369 -22.60 25.42 -27.34
C LYS A 369 -22.97 25.28 -25.88
N CYS A 370 -23.43 26.38 -25.30
CA CYS A 370 -23.89 26.45 -23.94
C CYS A 370 -25.09 27.39 -23.83
N LYS A 371 -25.84 27.24 -22.74
CA LYS A 371 -26.89 28.16 -22.32
C LYS A 371 -26.57 28.78 -20.98
N LEU A 372 -26.95 30.03 -20.79
CA LEU A 372 -26.86 30.72 -19.52
C LEU A 372 -27.97 30.23 -18.58
N LEU A 373 -27.61 29.73 -17.40
CA LEU A 373 -28.56 29.19 -16.41
C LEU A 373 -28.91 30.21 -15.33
N TRP A 374 -27.91 30.95 -14.84
CA TRP A 374 -28.09 31.94 -13.78
C TRP A 374 -26.96 32.96 -13.80
N VAL A 375 -27.23 34.13 -13.24
CA VAL A 375 -26.26 35.20 -12.98
C VAL A 375 -26.46 35.65 -11.54
N LYS A 376 -25.36 35.85 -10.81
CA LYS A 376 -25.33 36.39 -9.45
C LYS A 376 -24.30 37.51 -9.38
N GLU A 377 -24.66 38.64 -8.81
CA GLU A 377 -23.71 39.71 -8.48
C GLU A 377 -22.86 39.32 -7.27
N ASP A 378 -21.60 39.76 -7.25
CA ASP A 378 -20.72 39.58 -6.10
C ASP A 378 -21.14 40.54 -4.98
N ASP A 379 -21.54 39.99 -3.84
CA ASP A 379 -22.00 40.75 -2.66
C ASP A 379 -20.90 41.69 -2.10
N HIS A 380 -19.66 41.57 -2.57
CA HIS A 380 -18.51 42.36 -2.14
C HIS A 380 -17.90 43.26 -3.23
N ASN A 381 -18.38 43.17 -4.48
CA ASN A 381 -17.87 43.97 -5.59
C ASN A 381 -18.93 44.16 -6.68
N GLU A 382 -19.51 45.36 -6.74
CA GLU A 382 -20.61 45.74 -7.65
C GLU A 382 -20.28 45.57 -9.16
N ASP A 383 -18.98 45.51 -9.52
CA ASP A 383 -18.52 45.30 -10.90
C ASP A 383 -18.12 43.85 -11.19
N THR A 384 -18.46 42.90 -10.31
CA THR A 384 -18.12 41.49 -10.47
C THR A 384 -19.38 40.62 -10.48
N TYR A 385 -19.46 39.74 -11.48
CA TYR A 385 -20.61 38.85 -11.67
C TYR A 385 -20.15 37.41 -11.80
N PHE A 386 -20.86 36.51 -11.13
CA PHE A 386 -20.77 35.08 -11.33
C PHE A 386 -21.89 34.61 -12.25
N ALA A 387 -21.59 33.73 -13.19
CA ALA A 387 -22.60 33.15 -14.06
C ALA A 387 -22.36 31.66 -14.28
N GLY A 388 -23.46 30.89 -14.29
CA GLY A 388 -23.45 29.46 -14.56
C GLY A 388 -23.96 29.16 -15.96
N PHE A 389 -23.24 28.28 -16.66
CA PHE A 389 -23.58 27.84 -18.01
C PHE A 389 -23.71 26.32 -18.06
N GLY A 390 -24.74 25.83 -18.76
CA GLY A 390 -24.90 24.42 -19.10
C GLY A 390 -24.38 24.15 -20.50
N ILE A 391 -23.61 23.08 -20.70
CA ILE A 391 -23.14 22.66 -22.03
C ILE A 391 -24.28 21.92 -22.73
N GLU A 392 -24.66 22.38 -23.93
CA GLU A 392 -25.75 21.81 -24.73
C GLU A 392 -25.21 20.93 -25.86
N GLU A 393 -24.16 21.38 -26.53
CA GLU A 393 -23.53 20.65 -27.63
C GLU A 393 -22.00 20.71 -27.49
N ILE A 394 -21.35 19.56 -27.60
CA ILE A 394 -19.89 19.44 -27.59
C ILE A 394 -19.51 18.22 -28.42
N SER A 395 -18.39 18.28 -29.15
CA SER A 395 -17.94 17.14 -29.95
C SER A 395 -17.40 16.01 -29.05
N GLU A 396 -17.34 14.77 -29.54
CA GLU A 396 -16.72 13.67 -28.78
C GLU A 396 -15.25 13.95 -28.46
N LEU A 397 -14.51 14.55 -29.40
CA LEU A 397 -13.12 14.93 -29.20
C LEU A 397 -12.98 15.98 -28.10
N ASP A 398 -13.79 17.03 -28.14
CA ASP A 398 -13.79 18.11 -27.13
C ASP A 398 -14.25 17.60 -25.76
N THR A 399 -15.15 16.62 -25.73
CA THR A 399 -15.60 15.94 -24.50
C THR A 399 -14.44 15.19 -23.85
N GLU A 400 -13.66 14.44 -24.63
CA GLU A 400 -12.48 13.74 -24.12
C GLU A 400 -11.38 14.73 -23.69
N ASN A 401 -11.15 15.80 -24.45
CA ASN A 401 -10.22 16.88 -24.06
C ASN A 401 -10.64 17.56 -22.75
N LEU A 402 -11.94 17.81 -22.55
CA LEU A 402 -12.48 18.36 -21.31
C LEU A 402 -12.28 17.41 -20.13
N LYS A 403 -12.53 16.11 -20.33
CA LYS A 403 -12.27 15.07 -19.31
C LYS A 403 -10.80 15.00 -18.93
N GLU A 404 -9.90 14.98 -19.91
CA GLU A 404 -8.46 14.99 -19.67
C GLU A 404 -8.04 16.26 -18.93
N SER A 405 -8.56 17.42 -19.35
CA SER A 405 -8.28 18.70 -18.71
C SER A 405 -8.74 18.74 -17.26
N ILE A 406 -9.94 18.23 -16.96
CA ILE A 406 -10.46 18.10 -15.59
C ILE A 406 -9.57 17.16 -14.78
N ALA A 407 -9.21 15.99 -15.32
CA ALA A 407 -8.37 15.02 -14.63
C ALA A 407 -6.97 15.56 -14.31
N ARG A 408 -6.45 16.45 -15.17
CA ARG A 408 -5.09 16.98 -15.09
C ARG A 408 -5.00 18.28 -14.27
N TYR A 409 -5.99 19.15 -14.38
CA TYR A 409 -5.95 20.51 -13.83
C TYR A 409 -7.05 20.81 -12.83
N GLY A 410 -8.06 19.94 -12.69
CA GLY A 410 -9.18 20.11 -11.79
C GLY A 410 -8.88 19.60 -10.39
N ARG A 411 -9.17 20.42 -9.38
CA ARG A 411 -9.26 20.02 -7.97
C ARG A 411 -10.73 19.99 -7.56
N LEU A 412 -11.17 18.89 -6.96
CA LEU A 412 -12.55 18.73 -6.50
C LEU A 412 -12.93 19.87 -5.53
N ILE A 413 -14.12 20.45 -5.70
CA ILE A 413 -14.66 21.41 -4.74
C ILE A 413 -15.16 20.63 -3.52
N GLU A 414 -14.41 20.75 -2.42
CA GLU A 414 -14.72 20.10 -1.13
C GLU A 414 -15.79 20.86 -0.32
N GLU A 415 -16.16 22.09 -0.74
CA GLU A 415 -17.32 22.85 -0.22
C GLU A 415 -18.64 22.20 -0.67
N ARG A 416 -18.82 20.90 -0.42
CA ARG A 416 -20.11 20.30 -0.12
C ARG A 416 -20.24 20.33 1.40
N GLU A 417 -20.24 21.54 1.98
CA GLU A 417 -20.64 21.65 3.38
C GLU A 417 -22.07 21.11 3.46
N ILE A 418 -22.25 20.13 4.34
CA ILE A 418 -23.56 19.68 4.78
C ILE A 418 -24.19 20.93 5.40
N PHE A 419 -25.10 21.57 4.65
CA PHE A 419 -26.00 22.57 5.22
C PHE A 419 -27.04 21.87 6.10
#